data_AF-A0A1G6XX47-F1
#
_entry.id   AF-A0A1G6XX47-F1
#
_cell.length_a   1.000
_cell.length_b   1.000
_cell.length_c   1.000
_cell.angle_alpha   90.00
_cell.angle_beta   90.00
_cell.angle_gamma   90.00
#
_symmetry.space_group_name_H-M   'P 1'
#
loop_
_entity.id
_entity.type
_entity.pdbx_description
1 polymer ?
#
loop_
_entity_poly.entity_id
_entity_poly.type
_entity_poly.pdbx_seq_one_letter_code
_entity_poly.pdbx_strand_id
1 'polypeptide(L)' 'MEVGAYAAVVENTGQCTLTLTKGTTVRSQTLDALSDVSTMSCGGFLIPGSDLSTGTWSAIVTYVSERSSGQSDPIEVTVP' A
#
# COMPACT_ATOMS: atom_id res chain seq x y z
N MET A 1 23.78 -11.57 -30.22
CA MET A 1 24.36 -10.89 -29.04
C MET A 1 23.20 -10.32 -28.27
N GLU A 2 22.77 -11.00 -27.22
CA GLU A 2 21.75 -10.49 -26.31
C GLU A 2 22.46 -9.94 -25.08
N VAL A 3 22.31 -8.63 -24.86
CA VAL A 3 22.78 -7.98 -23.63
C VAL A 3 21.55 -7.74 -22.78
N GLY A 4 21.12 -8.77 -22.06
CA GLY A 4 20.21 -8.62 -20.94
C GLY A 4 21.04 -8.30 -19.71
N ALA A 5 20.95 -7.09 -19.18
CA ALA A 5 21.54 -6.77 -17.89
C ALA A 5 20.65 -7.39 -16.80
N TYR A 6 21.09 -8.51 -16.23
CA TYR A 6 20.55 -9.16 -15.04
C TYR A 6 21.72 -9.31 -14.06
N ALA A 7 21.66 -9.00 -12.77
CA ALA A 7 20.66 -8.46 -11.85
C ALA A 7 21.44 -7.94 -10.62
N ALA A 8 20.72 -7.43 -9.61
CA ALA A 8 21.03 -7.56 -8.17
C ALA A 8 20.78 -6.26 -7.37
N VAL A 9 19.63 -5.63 -7.57
CA VAL A 9 18.98 -4.96 -6.44
C VAL A 9 17.52 -5.36 -6.46
N VAL A 10 17.26 -6.59 -6.01
CA VAL A 10 15.97 -6.88 -5.39
C VAL A 10 16.07 -6.23 -4.02
N GLU A 11 15.75 -4.93 -3.93
CA GLU A 11 15.55 -4.25 -2.65
C GLU A 11 14.23 -4.77 -2.07
N ASN A 12 14.33 -5.92 -1.41
CA ASN A 12 13.19 -6.72 -0.97
C ASN A 12 12.71 -6.28 0.42
N THR A 13 12.51 -4.98 0.63
CA THR A 13 12.18 -4.41 1.95
C THR A 13 11.25 -3.18 1.87
N GLY A 14 10.46 -3.06 0.80
CA GLY A 14 9.38 -2.07 0.78
C GLY A 14 8.24 -2.49 1.71
N GLN A 15 7.76 -1.57 2.53
CA GLN A 15 6.59 -1.77 3.38
C GLN A 15 5.48 -0.83 2.92
N CYS A 16 4.29 -1.39 2.74
CA CYS A 16 3.10 -0.64 2.37
C CYS A 16 2.13 -0.58 3.54
N THR A 17 1.74 0.62 3.94
CA THR A 17 0.75 0.83 4.99
C THR A 17 -0.46 1.57 4.42
N LEU A 18 -1.61 0.90 4.43
CA LEU A 18 -2.90 1.54 4.20
C LEU A 18 -3.41 2.13 5.51
N THR A 19 -3.76 3.40 5.49
CA THR A 19 -4.43 4.10 6.59
C THR A 19 -5.81 4.53 6.14
N LEU A 20 -6.83 4.05 6.84
CA LEU A 20 -8.23 4.44 6.71
C LEU A 20 -8.61 5.34 7.88
N THR A 21 -9.17 6.50 7.57
CA THR A 21 -9.61 7.48 8.58
C THR A 21 -11.07 7.84 8.37
N LYS A 22 -11.85 7.85 9.46
CA LYS A 22 -13.21 8.35 9.49
C LYS A 22 -13.45 9.13 10.77
N GLY A 23 -13.54 10.46 10.68
CA GLY A 23 -13.61 11.33 11.85
C GLY A 23 -12.39 11.13 12.75
N THR A 24 -12.60 10.63 13.97
CA THR A 24 -11.53 10.30 14.93
C THR A 24 -11.07 8.84 14.86
N THR A 25 -11.74 7.99 14.09
CA THR A 25 -11.41 6.57 13.99
C THR A 25 -10.36 6.36 12.91
N VAL A 26 -9.23 5.74 13.30
CA VAL A 26 -8.15 5.36 12.38
C VAL A 26 -8.00 3.84 12.40
N ARG A 27 -7.85 3.26 11.21
CA ARG A 27 -7.55 1.85 10.99
C ARG A 27 -6.39 1.76 10.02
N SER A 28 -5.37 0.99 10.37
CA SER A 28 -4.19 0.82 9.52
C SER A 28 -3.91 -0.66 9.31
N GLN A 29 -3.53 -1.00 8.09
CA GLN A 29 -3.04 -2.33 7.75
C GLN A 29 -1.72 -2.20 7.01
N THR A 30 -0.75 -2.98 7.43
CA THR A 30 0.60 -2.98 6.86
C THR A 30 0.84 -4.32 6.19
N LEU A 31 1.41 -4.27 4.99
CA LEU A 31 1.80 -5.42 4.20
C LEU A 31 3.26 -5.23 3.76
N ASP A 32 4.00 -6.32 3.73
CA ASP A 32 5.30 -6.35 3.08
C ASP A 32 5.08 -6.30 1.56
N ALA A 33 5.74 -5.36 0.88
CA ALA A 33 5.63 -5.22 -0.56
C ALA A 33 6.26 -6.46 -1.23
N LEU A 34 5.43 -7.27 -1.88
CA LEU A 34 5.92 -8.40 -2.66
C LEU A 34 6.64 -7.87 -3.90
N SER A 35 7.91 -8.27 -4.04
CA SER A 35 8.75 -7.95 -5.19
C SER A 35 8.26 -8.69 -6.45
N ASP A 36 7.14 -8.27 -7.04
CA ASP A 36 6.84 -8.62 -8.42
C ASP A 36 7.08 -7.43 -9.34
N VAL A 37 7.85 -7.71 -10.37
CA VAL A 37 8.73 -6.79 -11.07
C VAL A 37 7.89 -5.95 -12.04
N SER A 38 8.19 -4.65 -12.12
CA SER A 38 7.74 -3.66 -13.14
C SER A 38 6.62 -2.69 -12.75
N THR A 39 5.81 -3.00 -11.73
CA THR A 39 4.88 -2.04 -11.12
C THR A 39 4.84 -2.35 -9.64
N MET A 40 5.43 -1.48 -8.81
CA MET A 40 5.37 -1.57 -7.36
C MET A 40 3.91 -1.35 -6.91
N SER A 41 3.09 -2.37 -7.09
CA SER A 41 1.75 -2.45 -6.54
C SER A 41 1.92 -3.19 -5.22
N CYS A 42 1.57 -2.55 -4.10
CA CYS A 42 1.57 -3.11 -2.75
C CYS A 42 0.67 -4.37 -2.56
N GLY A 43 0.29 -5.04 -3.65
CA GLY A 43 -0.91 -5.86 -3.72
C GLY A 43 -2.18 -5.03 -3.53
N GLY A 44 -3.30 -5.72 -3.45
CA GLY A 44 -4.55 -5.14 -2.93
C GLY A 44 -4.58 -5.29 -1.41
N PHE A 45 -4.91 -4.21 -0.69
CA PHE A 45 -5.26 -4.32 0.71
C PHE A 45 -6.67 -4.91 0.86
N LEU A 46 -6.77 -6.01 1.60
CA LEU A 46 -8.06 -6.59 1.98
C LEU A 46 -8.32 -6.23 3.44
N ILE A 47 -9.21 -5.27 3.65
CA ILE A 47 -9.72 -4.94 4.98
C ILE A 47 -11.15 -5.49 5.07
N PRO A 48 -11.46 -6.35 6.05
CA PRO A 48 -12.81 -6.85 6.24
C PRO A 48 -13.77 -5.67 6.46
N GLY A 49 -14.86 -5.61 5.69
CA GLY A 49 -15.86 -4.55 5.87
C GLY A 49 -16.45 -4.53 7.28
N SER A 50 -16.44 -5.66 8.00
CA SER A 50 -16.84 -5.77 9.42
C SER A 50 -15.95 -4.98 10.38
N ASP A 51 -14.69 -4.71 10.03
CA ASP A 51 -13.78 -3.88 10.83
C ASP A 51 -13.98 -2.38 10.60
N LEU A 52 -14.79 -2.01 9.59
CA LEU A 52 -15.11 -0.65 9.22
C LEU A 52 -16.57 -0.34 9.52
N SER A 53 -16.83 0.69 10.31
CA SER A 53 -18.19 1.17 10.53
C SER A 53 -18.73 1.89 9.30
N THR A 54 -20.01 1.68 8.99
CA THR A 54 -20.74 2.27 7.85
C THR A 54 -20.58 3.78 7.71
N GLY A 55 -20.24 4.26 6.52
CA GLY A 55 -19.97 5.67 6.21
C GLY A 55 -18.74 5.87 5.34
N THR A 56 -18.37 7.14 5.13
CA THR A 56 -17.23 7.53 4.28
C THR A 56 -15.92 7.47 5.05
N TRP A 57 -14.93 6.82 4.47
CA TRP A 57 -13.56 6.69 4.97
C TRP A 57 -12.60 7.33 3.97
N SER A 58 -11.56 7.99 4.47
CA SER A 58 -10.42 8.44 3.67
C SER A 58 -9.32 7.39 3.74
N ALA A 59 -8.94 6.87 2.57
CA ALA A 59 -7.91 5.87 2.38
C ALA A 59 -6.63 6.52 1.85
N ILE A 60 -5.52 6.31 2.55
CA ILE A 60 -4.20 6.77 2.14
C ILE A 60 -3.24 5.58 2.19
N VAL A 61 -2.54 5.31 1.10
CA VAL A 61 -1.49 4.30 1.05
C VAL A 61 -0.14 4.99 1.17
N THR A 62 0.66 4.56 2.14
CA THR A 62 2.04 5.01 2.32
C THR A 62 2.97 3.86 2.01
N TYR A 63 3.95 4.11 1.16
CA TYR A 63 5.02 3.20 0.82
C TYR A 63 6.33 3.72 1.41
N VAL A 64 7.09 2.85 2.07
CA VAL A 64 8.41 3.16 2.61
C VAL A 64 9.36 1.99 2.32
N SER A 65 10.51 2.25 1.72
CA SER A 65 11.65 1.35 1.66
C SER A 65 12.92 2.07 2.09
N GLU A 66 14.03 1.34 2.12
CA GLU A 66 15.34 1.90 2.49
C GLU A 66 15.82 3.02 1.55
N ARG A 67 15.31 3.09 0.31
CA ARG A 67 15.70 4.10 -0.70
C ARG A 67 14.60 5.04 -1.16
N SER A 68 13.33 4.69 -0.93
CA SER A 68 12.21 5.45 -1.48
C SER A 68 11.05 5.49 -0.51
N SER A 69 10.40 6.64 -0.40
CA SER A 69 9.13 6.78 0.30
C SER A 69 8.15 7.56 -0.56
N GLY A 70 6.88 7.18 -0.54
CA GLY A 70 5.82 7.85 -1.27
C GLY A 70 4.48 7.66 -0.58
N GLN A 71 3.57 8.59 -0.79
CA GLN A 71 2.21 8.52 -0.29
C GLN A 71 1.24 8.79 -1.44
N SER A 72 0.13 8.06 -1.47
CA SER A 72 -0.95 8.32 -2.42
C SER A 72 -1.76 9.55 -2.01
N ASP A 73 -2.44 10.17 -2.97
CA ASP A 73 -3.53 11.07 -2.65
C ASP A 73 -4.62 10.35 -1.83
N PRO A 74 -5.35 11.08 -0.96
CA PRO A 74 -6.46 10.51 -0.22
C PRO A 74 -7.61 10.12 -1.15
N ILE A 75 -8.07 8.88 -1.03
CA ILE A 75 -9.20 8.34 -1.80
C ILE A 75 -10.37 8.11 -0.85
N GLU A 76 -11.56 8.56 -1.24
CA GLU A 76 -12.78 8.32 -0.44
C GLU A 76 -13.37 6.94 -0.74
N VAL A 77 -13.63 6.18 0.31
CA VAL A 77 -14.24 4.84 0.27
C VAL A 77 -15.53 4.87 1.08
N THR A 78 -16.65 4.55 0.45
CA THR A 78 -17.96 4.47 1.13
C THR A 78 -18.25 3.03 1.56
N VAL A 79 -18.43 2.81 2.86
CA VAL A 79 -18.82 1.52 3.44
C VAL A 79 -20.33 1.54 3.68
N PRO A 80 -21.13 0.72 2.97
CA PRO A 80 -22.59 0.69 3.09
C PRO A 80 -23.08 0.08 4.40
#